data_AF-A0A0D8HLD4-F1
#
_entry.id   AF-A0A0D8HLD4-F1
#
_cell.length_a   1.000
_cell.length_b   1.000
_cell.length_c   1.000
_cell.angle_alpha   90.00
_cell.angle_beta   90.00
_cell.angle_gamma   90.00
#
_symmetry.space_group_name_H-M   'P 1'
#
loop_
_entity.id
_entity.type
_entity.pdbx_description
1 polymer ?
#
loop_
_entity_poly.entity_id
_entity_poly.type
_entity_poly.pdbx_seq_one_letter_code
_entity_poly.pdbx_strand_id
1 'polypeptide(L)'
;MGFDTSDVRRILEAFEASNWEYIHLSTSDFEIKISSKSGTIDEREEIVFEREVTKSSDSLGERATIGNDAEAESIPAELQISQRNLNRDHSASDLVRITAPTVGIFWASPSPGAPPFAKVGQLLEPDSTVAIVEVMKLMNHIKAGVSGRVVETVAQNGKAVEAGDVLFLIEVESDDLSRGTN
;
A
#
# COMPACT_ATOMS: atom_id res chain seq x y z
N MET A 1 8.28 -7.70 44.24
CA MET A 1 9.24 -8.49 43.45
C MET A 1 9.77 -7.50 42.42
N GLY A 2 10.95 -6.95 42.68
CA GLY A 2 11.43 -5.75 41.98
C GLY A 2 12.01 -6.11 40.63
N PHE A 3 11.61 -5.36 39.61
CA PHE A 3 12.26 -5.35 38.30
C PHE A 3 13.71 -4.89 38.49
N ASP A 4 14.67 -5.76 38.18
CA ASP A 4 16.11 -5.53 38.37
C ASP A 4 16.80 -5.28 37.02
N THR A 5 17.92 -4.59 37.04
CA THR A 5 18.88 -4.46 35.93
C THR A 5 19.20 -5.79 35.21
N SER A 6 19.20 -6.93 35.90
CA SER A 6 19.36 -8.25 35.25
C SER A 6 18.20 -8.62 34.33
N ASP A 7 16.97 -8.19 34.64
CA ASP A 7 15.80 -8.43 33.81
C ASP A 7 15.81 -7.54 32.56
N VAL A 8 16.24 -6.28 32.69
CA VAL A 8 16.46 -5.38 31.55
C VAL A 8 17.46 -5.99 30.57
N ARG A 9 18.57 -6.53 31.09
CA ARG A 9 19.60 -7.15 30.27
C ARG A 9 19.06 -8.37 29.51
N ARG A 10 18.27 -9.22 30.17
CA ARG A 10 17.62 -10.38 29.52
C ARG A 10 16.64 -9.97 28.44
N ILE A 11 15.88 -8.89 28.65
CA ILE A 11 14.94 -8.36 27.65
C ILE A 11 15.70 -7.81 26.44
N LEU A 12 16.81 -7.09 26.65
CA LEU A 12 17.66 -6.61 25.56
C LEU A 12 18.32 -7.77 24.80
N GLU A 13 18.87 -8.76 25.50
CA GLU A 13 19.46 -9.94 24.88
C GLU A 13 18.41 -10.75 24.08
N ALA A 14 17.19 -10.91 24.61
CA ALA A 14 16.10 -11.55 23.89
C ALA A 14 15.60 -10.73 22.69
N PHE A 15 15.61 -9.39 22.81
CA PHE A 15 15.27 -8.48 21.72
C PHE A 15 16.31 -8.54 20.60
N GLU A 16 17.60 -8.51 20.91
CA GLU A 16 18.69 -8.63 19.92
C GLU A 16 18.75 -10.02 19.27
N ALA A 17 18.44 -11.08 20.03
CA ALA A 17 18.34 -12.44 19.49
C ALA A 17 17.06 -12.67 18.65
N SER A 18 16.11 -11.75 18.72
CA SER A 18 14.84 -11.80 17.98
C SER A 18 14.86 -10.78 16.84
N ASN A 19 14.11 -11.04 15.77
CA ASN A 19 13.96 -10.08 14.67
C ASN A 19 12.88 -9.02 14.98
N TRP A 20 12.78 -8.59 16.23
CA TRP A 20 11.75 -7.67 16.71
C TRP A 20 12.16 -6.22 16.45
N GLU A 21 11.26 -5.44 15.87
CA GLU A 21 11.55 -4.05 15.49
C GLU A 21 11.20 -3.06 16.61
N TYR A 22 10.20 -3.38 17.44
CA TYR A 22 9.71 -2.54 18.53
C TYR A 22 9.15 -3.37 19.68
N ILE A 23 9.44 -2.96 20.91
CA ILE A 23 8.82 -3.49 22.13
C ILE A 23 8.41 -2.34 23.04
N HIS A 24 7.19 -2.43 23.57
CA HIS A 24 6.61 -1.49 24.51
C HIS A 24 6.14 -2.24 25.76
N LEU A 25 6.73 -1.93 26.89
CA LEU A 25 6.38 -2.47 28.21
C LEU A 25 5.90 -1.33 29.10
N SER A 26 4.63 -1.38 29.51
CA SER A 26 4.04 -0.40 30.43
C SER A 26 3.66 -1.10 31.74
N THR A 27 4.11 -0.56 32.86
CA THR A 27 3.72 -0.95 34.21
C THR A 27 3.25 0.30 34.97
N SER A 28 2.68 0.13 36.17
CA SER A 28 2.16 1.25 36.99
C SER A 28 3.20 2.31 37.31
N ASP A 29 4.48 1.92 37.32
CA ASP A 29 5.58 2.74 37.83
C ASP A 29 6.56 3.20 36.72
N PHE A 30 6.53 2.58 35.53
CA PHE A 30 7.44 2.91 34.44
C PHE A 30 6.93 2.45 33.07
N GLU A 31 7.41 3.12 32.02
CA GLU A 31 7.17 2.80 30.62
C GLU A 31 8.53 2.59 29.92
N ILE A 32 8.71 1.47 29.23
CA ILE A 32 9.91 1.15 28.46
C ILE A 32 9.52 0.94 27.01
N LYS A 33 10.07 1.77 26.12
CA LYS A 33 9.95 1.66 24.65
C LYS A 33 11.34 1.40 24.09
N ILE A 34 11.50 0.30 23.34
CA ILE A 34 12.78 -0.07 22.71
C ILE A 34 12.50 -0.32 21.22
N SER A 35 13.25 0.33 20.34
CA SER A 35 13.20 0.14 18.89
C SER A 35 14.56 -0.27 18.33
N SER A 36 14.56 -1.20 17.37
CA SER A 36 15.77 -1.64 16.65
C SER A 36 16.28 -0.56 15.67
N LYS A 37 15.40 0.38 15.27
CA LYS A 37 15.78 1.56 14.51
C LYS A 37 16.43 2.60 15.43
N SER A 38 17.68 2.94 15.13
CA SER A 38 18.38 4.08 15.73
C SER A 38 17.74 5.37 15.19
N GLY A 39 16.69 5.82 15.86
CA GLY A 39 15.92 7.01 15.51
C GLY A 39 15.08 7.39 16.73
N THR A 40 15.00 8.69 17.01
CA THR A 40 14.31 9.29 18.15
C THR A 40 12.95 8.63 18.42
N ILE A 41 12.78 8.05 19.61
CA ILE A 41 11.50 7.56 20.12
C ILE A 41 10.64 8.80 20.35
N ASP A 42 9.81 9.16 19.38
CA ASP A 42 8.85 10.26 19.51
C ASP A 42 7.67 9.75 20.37
N GLU A 43 7.36 10.49 21.45
CA GLU A 43 6.46 10.06 22.53
C GLU A 43 4.96 10.07 22.15
N ARG A 44 4.65 10.09 20.85
CA ARG A 44 3.28 10.24 20.37
C ARG A 44 3.03 9.20 19.29
N GLU A 45 2.42 8.07 19.67
CA GLU A 45 1.26 7.47 19.00
C GLU A 45 0.89 6.16 19.75
N GLU A 46 -0.39 6.07 20.12
CA GLU A 46 -0.99 5.10 21.02
C GLU A 46 -1.49 3.89 20.21
N ILE A 47 -0.99 2.69 20.52
CA ILE A 47 -1.35 1.45 19.81
C ILE A 47 -2.60 0.84 20.46
N VAL A 48 -3.73 0.80 19.76
CA VAL A 48 -4.98 0.15 20.22
C VAL A 48 -5.31 -1.04 19.31
N PHE A 49 -5.24 -2.25 19.88
CA PHE A 49 -5.67 -3.52 19.28
C PHE A 49 -7.08 -3.88 19.78
N GLU A 50 -8.07 -4.08 18.90
CA GLU A 50 -9.30 -4.79 19.30
C GLU A 50 -9.94 -5.63 18.17
N ARG A 51 -9.74 -6.95 18.32
CA ARG A 51 -10.59 -8.14 18.03
C ARG A 51 -11.69 -8.08 16.95
N GLU A 52 -11.57 -9.03 16.02
CA GLU A 52 -12.61 -9.53 15.11
C GLU A 52 -13.86 -10.08 15.83
N VAL A 53 -15.05 -9.89 15.23
CA VAL A 53 -16.02 -10.98 15.00
C VAL A 53 -16.73 -10.79 13.65
N THR A 54 -16.77 -11.90 12.95
CA THR A 54 -17.20 -12.29 11.60
C THR A 54 -18.72 -12.32 11.32
N LYS A 55 -19.04 -12.55 10.02
CA LYS A 55 -20.23 -13.21 9.42
C LYS A 55 -21.39 -12.26 9.02
N SER A 56 -22.07 -12.39 7.89
CA SER A 56 -22.09 -13.37 6.79
C SER A 56 -23.02 -12.88 5.68
N SER A 57 -22.76 -13.37 4.46
CA SER A 57 -23.70 -13.86 3.42
C SER A 57 -24.80 -12.94 2.88
N ASP A 58 -24.81 -12.57 1.60
CA ASP A 58 -25.14 -13.40 0.41
C ASP A 58 -26.62 -13.24 0.00
N SER A 59 -26.87 -12.71 -1.20
CA SER A 59 -27.94 -13.20 -2.09
C SER A 59 -27.89 -12.49 -3.45
N LEU A 60 -27.59 -13.29 -4.48
CA LEU A 60 -27.89 -13.05 -5.89
C LEU A 60 -29.40 -13.16 -6.17
N GLY A 61 -29.92 -12.31 -7.05
CA GLY A 61 -31.20 -12.45 -7.75
C GLY A 61 -31.19 -11.47 -8.94
N GLU A 62 -30.97 -11.91 -10.18
CA GLU A 62 -31.85 -12.61 -11.13
C GLU A 62 -32.62 -11.66 -12.08
N ARG A 63 -32.19 -11.72 -13.36
CA ARG A 63 -32.89 -11.58 -14.66
C ARG A 63 -33.88 -10.44 -14.96
N ALA A 64 -33.57 -9.74 -16.05
CA ALA A 64 -34.50 -9.37 -17.15
C ALA A 64 -33.64 -9.07 -18.41
N THR A 65 -33.71 -9.87 -19.50
CA THR A 65 -34.43 -9.59 -20.77
C THR A 65 -34.34 -8.13 -21.23
N ILE A 66 -33.81 -7.82 -22.41
CA ILE A 66 -34.55 -7.69 -23.69
C ILE A 66 -33.54 -7.64 -24.85
N GLY A 67 -33.86 -8.29 -25.97
CA GLY A 67 -33.08 -8.24 -27.20
C GLY A 67 -33.33 -6.99 -28.04
N ASN A 68 -32.45 -6.73 -29.00
CA ASN A 68 -32.83 -6.05 -30.22
C ASN A 68 -31.88 -6.42 -31.37
N ASP A 69 -32.49 -6.46 -32.56
CA ASP A 69 -31.97 -6.95 -33.82
C ASP A 69 -30.88 -6.09 -34.48
N ALA A 70 -30.03 -6.80 -35.22
CA ALA A 70 -29.42 -6.46 -36.51
C ALA A 70 -29.15 -4.98 -36.85
N GLU A 71 -27.86 -4.61 -36.79
CA GLU A 71 -27.29 -3.48 -37.51
C GLU A 71 -26.16 -3.96 -38.42
N ALA A 72 -26.42 -3.89 -39.73
CA ALA A 72 -25.41 -3.93 -40.77
C ALA A 72 -25.52 -2.62 -41.56
N GLU A 73 -24.56 -1.72 -41.35
CA GLU A 73 -24.27 -0.63 -42.27
C GLU A 73 -22.75 -0.33 -42.27
N SER A 74 -22.28 0.15 -43.41
CA SER A 74 -20.90 0.03 -43.89
C SER A 74 -20.10 1.33 -43.68
N ILE A 75 -18.83 1.19 -43.24
CA ILE A 75 -17.58 1.98 -43.44
C ILE A 75 -17.65 3.36 -44.14
N PRO A 76 -16.84 4.39 -43.75
CA PRO A 76 -15.37 4.31 -43.86
C PRO A 76 -14.51 5.10 -42.83
N ALA A 77 -13.19 4.86 -42.96
CA ALA A 77 -12.04 5.34 -42.19
C ALA A 77 -11.95 6.86 -41.94
N GLU A 78 -11.76 7.27 -40.67
CA GLU A 78 -11.17 8.59 -40.31
C GLU A 78 -10.61 8.66 -38.87
N LEU A 79 -10.29 7.55 -38.19
CA LEU A 79 -9.77 7.61 -36.81
C LEU A 79 -8.36 7.01 -36.63
N GLN A 80 -7.57 6.90 -37.70
CA GLN A 80 -6.21 6.33 -37.62
C GLN A 80 -5.11 7.31 -37.16
N ILE A 81 -5.42 8.56 -36.79
CA ILE A 81 -4.38 9.54 -36.44
C ILE A 81 -4.04 9.57 -34.93
N SER A 82 -4.85 9.00 -34.04
CA SER A 82 -4.65 9.14 -32.59
C SER A 82 -3.73 8.11 -31.92
N GLN A 83 -3.08 7.19 -32.65
CA GLN A 83 -2.27 6.12 -32.07
C GLN A 83 -0.75 6.36 -32.08
N ARG A 84 -0.27 7.57 -32.38
CA ARG A 84 1.17 7.81 -32.57
C ARG A 84 1.99 8.11 -31.31
N ASN A 85 1.48 7.84 -30.10
CA ASN A 85 2.24 8.16 -28.88
C ASN A 85 1.99 7.28 -27.64
N LEU A 86 1.91 5.94 -27.78
CA LEU A 86 1.87 5.03 -26.63
C LEU A 86 2.80 3.81 -26.75
N ASN A 87 3.88 3.92 -27.54
CA ASN A 87 4.98 2.96 -27.49
C ASN A 87 6.26 3.70 -27.11
N ARG A 88 6.36 4.11 -25.84
CA ARG A 88 7.67 4.10 -25.20
C ARG A 88 7.79 2.66 -24.70
N ASP A 89 8.62 1.87 -25.36
CA ASP A 89 8.97 0.54 -24.85
C ASP A 89 9.69 0.76 -23.52
N HIS A 90 8.95 0.73 -22.42
CA HIS A 90 9.52 0.76 -21.08
C HIS A 90 10.36 -0.50 -20.92
N SER A 91 11.66 -0.36 -21.15
CA SER A 91 12.64 -1.34 -20.68
C SER A 91 12.34 -1.60 -19.21
N ALA A 92 12.21 -2.88 -18.83
CA ALA A 92 11.92 -3.29 -17.45
C ALA A 92 12.95 -2.79 -16.42
N SER A 93 14.02 -2.11 -16.86
CA SER A 93 15.04 -1.47 -16.04
C SER A 93 14.61 -0.21 -15.30
N ASP A 94 13.52 0.46 -15.73
CA ASP A 94 13.19 1.81 -15.23
C ASP A 94 11.91 1.84 -14.37
N LEU A 95 11.42 0.66 -13.96
CA LEU A 95 10.21 0.51 -13.15
C LEU A 95 10.55 0.31 -11.67
N VAL A 96 10.07 1.22 -10.84
CA VAL A 96 10.11 1.13 -9.38
C VAL A 96 8.80 0.52 -8.88
N ARG A 97 8.90 -0.37 -7.89
CA ARG A 97 7.76 -1.04 -7.26
C ARG A 97 7.40 -0.32 -5.96
N ILE A 98 6.14 0.09 -5.84
CA ILE A 98 5.57 0.47 -4.54
C ILE A 98 4.95 -0.79 -3.94
N THR A 99 5.41 -1.19 -2.77
CA THR A 99 4.99 -2.44 -2.10
C THR A 99 4.16 -2.17 -0.85
N ALA A 100 3.34 -3.14 -0.46
CA ALA A 100 2.64 -3.10 0.82
C ALA A 100 3.65 -3.24 1.99
N PRO A 101 3.63 -2.35 2.98
CA PRO A 101 4.53 -2.43 4.13
C PRO A 101 4.10 -3.49 5.14
N THR A 102 2.85 -3.93 5.09
CA THR A 102 2.22 -4.80 6.09
C THR A 102 1.07 -5.58 5.46
N VAL A 103 0.68 -6.68 6.10
CA VAL A 103 -0.51 -7.46 5.73
C VAL A 103 -1.78 -6.66 6.00
N GLY A 104 -2.69 -6.57 5.03
CA GLY A 104 -3.94 -5.83 5.17
C GLY A 104 -4.83 -5.90 3.94
N ILE A 105 -5.88 -5.08 3.89
CA ILE A 105 -6.76 -4.94 2.72
C ILE A 105 -6.35 -3.70 1.92
N PHE A 106 -6.09 -3.87 0.63
CA PHE A 106 -5.73 -2.78 -0.26
C PHE A 106 -6.96 -2.00 -0.74
N TRP A 107 -6.92 -0.68 -0.59
CA TRP A 107 -7.91 0.25 -1.10
C TRP A 107 -7.27 1.30 -2.00
N ALA A 108 -7.72 1.38 -3.24
CA ALA A 108 -7.27 2.36 -4.21
C ALA A 108 -7.90 3.75 -3.99
N SER A 109 -9.02 3.82 -3.26
CA SER A 109 -9.80 5.04 -3.01
C SER A 109 -9.99 5.30 -1.51
N PRO A 110 -10.19 6.57 -1.07
CA PRO A 110 -10.41 6.90 0.34
C PRO A 110 -11.74 6.40 0.89
N SER A 111 -12.73 6.16 0.03
CA SER A 111 -14.05 5.65 0.39
C SER A 111 -14.75 5.03 -0.82
N PRO A 112 -15.79 4.19 -0.61
CA PRO A 112 -16.59 3.65 -1.71
C PRO A 112 -17.18 4.75 -2.59
N GLY A 113 -16.97 4.64 -3.91
CA GLY A 113 -17.46 5.62 -4.89
C GLY A 113 -16.59 6.87 -5.06
N ALA A 114 -15.57 7.08 -4.21
CA ALA A 114 -14.60 8.15 -4.41
C ALA A 114 -13.57 7.79 -5.50
N PRO A 115 -13.00 8.79 -6.20
CA PRO A 115 -11.91 8.55 -7.14
C PRO A 115 -10.71 7.88 -6.46
N PRO A 116 -9.95 7.04 -7.19
CA PRO A 116 -8.74 6.48 -6.66
C PRO A 116 -7.70 7.58 -6.41
N PHE A 117 -6.84 7.36 -5.42
CA PHE A 117 -5.73 8.25 -5.08
C PHE A 117 -4.75 8.41 -6.25
N ALA A 118 -4.47 7.30 -6.94
CA ALA A 118 -3.57 7.24 -8.09
C ALA A 118 -4.26 6.57 -9.29
N LYS A 119 -4.06 7.12 -10.49
CA LYS A 119 -4.53 6.56 -11.76
C LYS A 119 -3.36 6.24 -12.68
N VAL A 120 -3.49 5.22 -13.52
CA VAL A 120 -2.52 4.95 -14.58
C VAL A 120 -2.31 6.20 -15.44
N GLY A 121 -1.06 6.52 -15.70
CA GLY A 121 -0.62 7.73 -16.39
C GLY A 121 -0.49 8.97 -15.51
N GLN A 122 -0.88 8.95 -14.24
CA GLN A 122 -0.72 10.08 -13.32
C GLN A 122 0.75 10.24 -12.91
N LEU A 123 1.23 11.49 -12.82
CA LEU A 123 2.51 11.82 -12.22
C LEU A 123 2.35 11.95 -10.70
N LEU A 124 3.24 11.32 -9.96
CA LEU A 124 3.28 11.31 -8.50
C LEU A 124 4.55 11.99 -8.00
N GLU A 125 4.43 12.63 -6.84
CA GLU A 125 5.55 13.11 -6.02
C GLU A 125 5.79 12.15 -4.84
N PRO A 126 6.96 12.17 -4.18
CA PRO A 126 7.30 11.19 -3.13
C PRO A 126 6.28 11.14 -1.98
N ASP A 127 5.73 12.29 -1.59
CA ASP A 127 4.75 12.42 -0.51
C ASP A 127 3.29 12.20 -0.95
N SER A 128 3.07 11.90 -2.24
CA SER A 128 1.74 11.60 -2.77
C SER A 128 1.20 10.33 -2.14
N THR A 129 -0.01 10.40 -1.58
CA THR A 129 -0.74 9.21 -1.13
C THR A 129 -1.25 8.47 -2.37
N VAL A 130 -0.98 7.17 -2.47
CA VAL A 130 -1.33 6.35 -3.64
C VAL A 130 -2.39 5.29 -3.34
N ALA A 131 -2.56 4.90 -2.07
CA ALA A 131 -3.52 3.90 -1.62
C ALA A 131 -3.67 3.94 -0.09
N ILE A 132 -4.60 3.12 0.41
CA ILE A 132 -4.70 2.76 1.82
C ILE A 132 -4.46 1.24 1.92
N VAL A 133 -3.72 0.82 2.94
CA VAL A 133 -3.72 -0.57 3.42
C VAL A 133 -4.42 -0.58 4.78
N GLU A 134 -5.58 -1.25 4.83
CA GLU A 134 -6.36 -1.36 6.05
C GLU A 134 -5.87 -2.54 6.89
N VAL A 135 -5.51 -2.25 8.15
CA VAL A 135 -5.10 -3.25 9.14
C VAL A 135 -5.95 -3.08 10.37
N MET A 136 -6.80 -4.06 10.70
CA MET A 136 -7.66 -4.02 11.89
C MET A 136 -8.47 -2.70 12.01
N LYS A 137 -9.07 -2.24 10.90
CA LYS A 137 -9.80 -0.96 10.75
C LYS A 137 -8.96 0.32 10.79
N LEU A 138 -7.63 0.23 10.90
CA LEU A 138 -6.73 1.35 10.76
C LEU A 138 -6.42 1.58 9.27
N MET A 139 -6.64 2.81 8.81
CA MET A 139 -6.47 3.20 7.42
C MET A 139 -5.07 3.77 7.20
N ASN A 140 -4.10 2.90 6.92
CA ASN A 140 -2.71 3.32 6.74
C ASN A 140 -2.49 3.82 5.31
N HIS A 141 -2.18 5.11 5.18
CA HIS A 141 -1.94 5.74 3.88
C HIS A 141 -0.57 5.33 3.34
N ILE A 142 -0.56 4.78 2.12
CA ILE A 142 0.65 4.42 1.40
C ILE A 142 1.13 5.62 0.61
N LYS A 143 2.39 6.00 0.82
CA LYS A 143 3.09 7.06 0.09
C LYS A 143 3.81 6.51 -1.13
N ALA A 144 3.97 7.33 -2.17
CA ALA A 144 4.67 6.93 -3.38
C ALA A 144 6.15 6.64 -3.12
N GLY A 145 6.81 7.45 -2.28
CA GLY A 145 8.23 7.34 -1.96
C GLY A 145 9.19 7.72 -3.08
N VAL A 146 8.69 7.90 -4.31
CA VAL A 146 9.45 8.27 -5.51
C VAL A 146 8.65 9.25 -6.36
N SER A 147 9.36 10.03 -7.18
CA SER A 147 8.72 10.85 -8.22
C SER A 147 8.62 10.04 -9.51
N GLY A 148 7.45 9.95 -10.11
CA GLY A 148 7.31 9.18 -11.35
C GLY A 148 5.88 9.02 -11.84
N ARG A 149 5.72 8.30 -12.96
CA ARG A 149 4.41 8.06 -13.59
C ARG A 149 3.89 6.68 -13.24
N VAL A 150 2.62 6.59 -12.83
CA VAL A 150 1.95 5.32 -12.61
C VAL A 150 1.81 4.57 -13.93
N VAL A 151 2.43 3.41 -14.04
CA VAL A 151 2.32 2.53 -15.20
C VAL A 151 1.20 1.52 -15.01
N GLU A 152 1.11 0.93 -13.82
CA GLU A 152 0.16 -0.12 -13.52
C GLU A 152 -0.21 -0.17 -12.03
N THR A 153 -1.47 -0.48 -11.74
CA THR A 153 -1.92 -0.93 -10.42
C THR A 153 -2.01 -2.45 -10.41
N VAL A 154 -1.10 -3.10 -9.68
CA VAL A 154 -0.98 -4.56 -9.62
C VAL A 154 -1.95 -5.14 -8.59
N ALA A 155 -2.13 -4.47 -7.46
CA ALA A 155 -3.05 -4.92 -6.41
C ALA A 155 -4.51 -4.69 -6.78
N GLN A 156 -5.37 -5.63 -6.41
CA GLN A 156 -6.81 -5.53 -6.65
C GLN A 156 -7.51 -4.82 -5.49
N ASN A 157 -8.32 -3.80 -5.80
CA ASN A 157 -9.08 -3.05 -4.80
C ASN A 157 -10.01 -3.97 -3.97
N GLY A 158 -9.97 -3.83 -2.65
CA GLY A 158 -10.72 -4.62 -1.69
C GLY A 158 -10.20 -6.05 -1.49
N LYS A 159 -8.96 -6.34 -1.90
CA LYS A 159 -8.30 -7.64 -1.67
C LYS A 159 -7.20 -7.55 -0.63
N ALA A 160 -6.93 -8.69 -0.01
CA ALA A 160 -5.81 -8.86 0.89
C ALA A 160 -4.48 -8.73 0.14
N VAL A 161 -3.51 -8.10 0.79
CA VAL A 161 -2.11 -7.99 0.38
C VAL A 161 -1.22 -8.35 1.56
N GLU A 162 -0.06 -8.92 1.28
CA GLU A 162 0.97 -9.24 2.26
C GLU A 162 2.12 -8.23 2.24
N ALA A 163 2.94 -8.24 3.29
CA ALA A 163 4.13 -7.39 3.31
C ALA A 163 5.07 -7.74 2.14
N GLY A 164 5.42 -6.74 1.35
CA GLY A 164 6.24 -6.88 0.14
C GLY A 164 5.46 -7.09 -1.15
N ASP A 165 4.14 -7.32 -1.09
CA ASP A 165 3.31 -7.42 -2.31
C ASP A 165 3.36 -6.12 -3.11
N VAL A 166 3.51 -6.24 -4.43
CA VAL A 166 3.56 -5.08 -5.33
C VAL A 166 2.16 -4.49 -5.48
N LEU A 167 2.03 -3.21 -5.15
CA LEU A 167 0.80 -2.45 -5.29
C LEU A 167 0.76 -1.69 -6.61
N PHE A 168 1.87 -1.03 -6.96
CA PHE A 168 2.00 -0.22 -8.18
C PHE A 168 3.37 -0.38 -8.82
N LEU A 169 3.39 -0.20 -10.14
CA LEU A 169 4.60 -0.02 -10.94
C LEU A 169 4.69 1.45 -11.38
N ILE A 170 5.81 2.08 -11.07
CA ILE A 170 6.09 3.48 -11.36
C ILE A 170 7.26 3.57 -12.33
N GLU A 171 7.08 4.24 -13.45
CA GLU A 171 8.19 4.67 -14.29
C GLU A 171 8.82 5.91 -13.65
N VAL A 172 10.10 5.79 -13.29
CA VAL A 172 10.90 6.91 -12.81
C VAL A 172 11.84 7.37 -13.91
N GLU A 173 12.05 8.67 -14.03
CA GLU A 173 13.07 9.19 -14.94
C GLU A 173 14.46 8.94 -14.31
N SER A 174 15.43 8.52 -15.12
CA SER A 174 16.70 7.90 -14.70
C SER A 174 17.59 8.73 -13.75
N ASP A 175 17.20 9.95 -13.38
CA ASP A 175 17.94 10.85 -12.50
C ASP A 175 17.66 10.59 -10.99
N ASP A 176 16.53 9.96 -10.63
CA ASP A 176 16.10 9.77 -9.23
C ASP A 176 16.62 8.46 -8.56
N LEU A 177 16.99 7.45 -9.36
CA LEU A 177 17.55 6.18 -8.87
C LEU A 177 18.92 6.32 -8.16
N SER A 178 19.57 7.47 -8.29
CA SER A 178 20.89 7.75 -7.72
C SER A 178 20.86 8.34 -6.30
N ARG A 179 19.67 8.66 -5.76
CA ARG A 179 19.54 9.39 -4.47
C ARG A 179 19.07 8.54 -3.27
N GLY A 180 18.71 7.27 -3.49
CA GLY A 180 18.08 6.41 -2.47
C GLY A 180 19.00 5.58 -1.58
N THR A 181 20.33 5.72 -1.67
CA THR A 181 21.28 4.97 -0.82
C THR A 181 22.33 5.91 -0.23
N ASN A 182 22.06 6.44 0.97
CA ASN A 182 23.10 6.91 1.88
C ASN A 182 22.63 6.74 3.32
#